data_AF-A0A7C7EPZ7-F1
#
_entry.id   AF-A0A7C7EPZ7-F1
#
_cell.length_a   1.000
_cell.length_b   1.000
_cell.length_c   1.000
_cell.angle_alpha   90.00
_cell.angle_beta   90.00
_cell.angle_gamma   90.00
#
_symmetry.space_group_name_H-M   'P 1'
#
loop_
_entity.id
_entity.type
_entity.pdbx_description
1 polymer ?
#
loop_
_entity_poly.entity_id
_entity_poly.type
_entity_poly.pdbx_seq_one_letter_code
_entity_poly.pdbx_strand_id
1 'polypeptide(L)'
;FIFTIITLVGLIKIPLFVPLIFLIVFLTIIVLKEPLANALDKKELFPHGAGAYFTESIFESIETILSTLSNTVSFVRVGAFALNHAGLFLAFMVISELMDNIILKILVLTLGNVLILVLEGLIVFIQGLRLQFYEMFSKYFIGEGVEFKSIKLN
;
A
#
# COMPACT_ATOMS: atom_id res chain seq x y z
N PHE A 1 1.81 -11.94 7.08
CA PHE A 1 2.09 -11.64 5.66
C PHE A 1 3.33 -10.75 5.49
N ILE A 2 3.35 -9.54 6.07
CA ILE A 2 4.51 -8.60 5.96
C ILE A 2 5.83 -9.22 6.46
N PHE A 3 5.81 -9.92 7.60
CA PHE A 3 6.99 -10.63 8.14
C PHE A 3 7.52 -11.75 7.23
N THR A 4 6.62 -12.43 6.50
CA THR A 4 6.96 -13.50 5.55
C THR A 4 7.67 -12.95 4.32
N ILE A 5 7.19 -11.82 3.78
CA ILE A 5 7.82 -11.14 2.63
C ILE A 5 9.21 -10.58 3.00
N ILE A 6 9.36 -9.99 4.19
CA ILE A 6 10.64 -9.44 4.68
C ILE A 6 11.71 -10.54 4.83
N THR A 7 11.30 -11.76 5.20
CA THR A 7 12.21 -12.90 5.35
C THR A 7 12.62 -13.49 3.99
N LEU A 8 11.74 -13.48 2.99
CA LEU A 8 12.03 -13.94 1.62
C LEU A 8 12.99 -12.99 0.86
N VAL A 9 12.89 -11.69 1.14
CA VAL A 9 13.75 -10.64 0.54
C VAL A 9 15.16 -10.61 1.15
N GLY A 10 15.42 -11.41 2.20
CA GLY A 10 16.78 -11.66 2.70
C GLY A 10 17.39 -10.56 3.58
N LEU A 11 16.58 -9.58 4.01
CA LEU A 11 17.03 -8.49 4.90
C LEU A 11 17.29 -8.94 6.35
N ILE A 12 16.70 -10.06 6.78
CA ILE A 12 16.83 -10.64 8.13
C ILE A 12 16.93 -12.17 8.03
N LYS A 13 17.97 -12.79 8.62
CA LYS A 13 18.19 -14.25 8.66
C LYS A 13 17.32 -14.93 9.73
N ILE A 14 16.00 -14.95 9.55
CA ILE A 14 15.10 -15.79 10.36
C ILE A 14 14.79 -17.08 9.57
N PRO A 15 14.77 -18.26 10.21
CA PRO A 15 14.35 -19.49 9.53
C PRO A 15 12.91 -19.39 9.02
N LEU A 16 12.71 -19.72 7.75
CA LEU A 16 11.45 -19.63 6.98
C LEU A 16 10.22 -20.24 7.68
N PHE A 17 10.44 -21.16 8.61
CA PHE A 17 9.41 -21.85 9.37
C PHE A 17 8.62 -20.95 10.32
N VAL A 18 9.25 -19.92 10.91
CA VAL A 18 8.62 -19.01 11.89
C VAL A 18 7.49 -18.16 11.27
N PRO A 19 7.70 -17.45 10.14
CA PRO A 19 6.62 -16.69 9.50
C PRO A 19 5.55 -17.57 8.84
N LEU A 20 5.88 -18.83 8.51
CA LEU A 20 4.91 -19.80 7.99
C LEU A 20 3.95 -20.27 9.09
N ILE A 21 4.47 -20.61 10.27
CA ILE A 21 3.64 -20.92 11.45
C ILE A 21 2.75 -19.74 11.80
N PHE A 22 3.28 -18.52 11.79
CA PHE A 22 2.50 -17.33 12.11
C PHE A 22 1.36 -17.09 11.12
N LEU A 23 1.57 -17.36 9.82
CA LEU A 23 0.53 -17.30 8.80
C LEU A 23 -0.57 -18.35 9.04
N ILE A 24 -0.16 -19.60 9.33
CA ILE A 24 -1.09 -20.70 9.65
C ILE A 24 -1.89 -20.38 10.91
N VAL A 25 -1.26 -19.87 11.97
CA VAL A 25 -1.94 -19.45 13.21
C VAL A 25 -2.95 -18.33 12.94
N PHE A 26 -2.60 -17.35 12.11
CA PHE A 26 -3.52 -16.26 11.75
C PHE A 26 -4.73 -16.76 10.95
N LEU A 27 -4.49 -17.71 10.05
CA LEU A 27 -5.53 -18.34 9.21
C LEU A 27 -6.42 -19.25 10.06
N THR A 28 -5.85 -19.96 11.04
CA THR A 28 -6.59 -20.73 12.05
C THR A 28 -7.43 -19.82 12.94
N ILE A 29 -6.92 -18.66 13.38
CA ILE A 29 -7.68 -17.67 14.17
C ILE A 29 -8.86 -17.10 13.35
N ILE A 30 -8.68 -16.90 12.04
CA ILE A 30 -9.74 -16.48 11.13
C ILE A 30 -10.79 -17.58 10.96
N VAL A 31 -10.41 -18.85 10.85
CA VAL A 31 -11.42 -19.92 10.79
C VAL A 31 -12.13 -20.07 12.15
N LEU A 32 -11.41 -19.90 13.28
CA LEU A 32 -11.99 -20.07 14.61
C LEU A 32 -12.87 -18.92 15.10
N LYS A 33 -12.87 -17.74 14.50
CA LYS A 33 -13.62 -16.58 15.02
C LYS A 33 -15.14 -16.77 14.99
N GLU A 34 -15.68 -17.44 13.98
CA GLU A 34 -17.10 -17.79 13.86
C GLU A 34 -17.57 -18.86 14.88
N PRO A 35 -16.88 -20.01 15.07
CA PRO A 35 -17.26 -20.98 16.08
C PRO A 35 -16.96 -20.48 17.51
N LEU A 36 -15.94 -19.64 17.73
CA LEU A 36 -15.63 -19.06 19.04
C LEU A 36 -16.65 -17.98 19.44
N ALA A 37 -17.12 -17.16 18.49
CA ALA A 37 -18.20 -16.20 18.71
C ALA A 37 -19.52 -16.91 19.05
N ASN A 38 -19.90 -17.95 18.31
CA ASN A 38 -21.11 -18.73 18.59
C ASN A 38 -21.01 -19.59 19.88
N ALA A 39 -19.82 -20.07 20.24
CA ALA A 39 -19.59 -20.78 21.50
C ALA A 39 -19.73 -19.87 22.74
N LEU A 40 -19.42 -18.57 22.60
CA LEU A 40 -19.58 -17.58 23.66
C LEU A 40 -21.05 -17.13 23.81
N ASP A 41 -21.80 -17.06 22.70
CA ASP A 41 -23.21 -16.61 22.66
C ASP A 41 -24.25 -17.72 22.91
N LYS A 42 -23.84 -18.96 23.23
CA LYS A 42 -24.71 -20.13 23.44
C LYS A 42 -25.78 -20.32 22.35
N LYS A 43 -25.42 -20.07 21.09
CA LYS A 43 -26.25 -20.39 19.91
C LYS A 43 -25.64 -21.55 19.14
N GLU A 44 -26.47 -22.17 18.29
CA GLU A 44 -26.10 -23.35 17.52
C GLU A 44 -24.79 -23.14 16.75
N LEU A 45 -23.84 -24.06 16.96
CA LEU A 45 -22.49 -24.01 16.39
C LEU A 45 -22.49 -24.03 14.84
N PHE A 46 -23.57 -24.50 14.21
CA PHE A 46 -23.79 -24.52 12.77
C PHE A 46 -25.27 -24.29 12.44
N PRO A 47 -25.74 -23.05 12.29
CA PRO A 47 -27.13 -22.81 11.91
C PRO A 47 -27.43 -23.23 10.46
N HIS A 48 -26.42 -23.25 9.59
CA HIS A 48 -26.50 -23.64 8.17
C HIS A 48 -25.31 -24.57 7.88
N GLY A 49 -25.57 -25.80 7.41
CA GLY A 49 -24.63 -26.95 7.39
C GLY A 49 -23.16 -26.69 7.02
N ALA A 50 -22.27 -27.59 7.45
CA ALA A 50 -20.80 -27.49 7.36
C ALA A 50 -20.22 -27.03 6.00
N GLY A 51 -20.93 -27.26 4.89
CA GLY A 51 -20.54 -26.77 3.55
C GLY A 51 -20.74 -25.26 3.35
N ALA A 52 -21.77 -24.67 3.95
CA ALA A 52 -22.02 -23.22 3.90
C ALA A 52 -20.93 -22.47 4.70
N TYR A 53 -20.63 -22.95 5.91
CA TYR A 53 -19.53 -22.44 6.73
C TYR A 53 -18.16 -22.52 6.05
N PHE A 54 -17.83 -23.67 5.43
CA PHE A 54 -16.57 -23.81 4.71
C PHE A 54 -16.46 -22.85 3.51
N THR A 55 -17.57 -22.64 2.81
CA THR A 55 -17.64 -21.70 1.68
C THR A 55 -17.50 -20.25 2.17
N GLU A 56 -18.18 -19.89 3.26
CA GLU A 56 -18.13 -18.57 3.91
C GLU A 56 -16.72 -18.24 4.41
N SER A 57 -16.09 -19.16 5.16
CA SER A 57 -14.71 -19.02 5.64
C SER A 57 -13.67 -18.83 4.51
N ILE A 58 -13.86 -19.51 3.36
CA ILE A 58 -12.99 -19.32 2.19
C ILE A 58 -13.20 -17.95 1.56
N PHE A 59 -14.45 -17.53 1.37
CA PHE A 59 -14.77 -16.22 0.81
C PHE A 59 -14.25 -15.08 1.69
N GLU A 60 -14.43 -15.18 3.01
CA GLU A 60 -13.95 -14.16 3.97
C GLU A 60 -12.41 -14.09 3.99
N SER A 61 -11.73 -15.23 3.88
CA SER A 61 -10.26 -15.27 3.76
C SER A 61 -9.77 -14.61 2.48
N ILE A 62 -10.43 -14.90 1.34
CA ILE A 62 -10.12 -14.26 0.06
C ILE A 62 -10.39 -12.75 0.12
N GLU A 63 -11.52 -12.33 0.68
CA GLU A 63 -11.88 -10.92 0.85
C GLU A 63 -10.86 -10.18 1.72
N THR A 64 -10.42 -10.79 2.83
CA THR A 64 -9.39 -10.22 3.70
C THR A 64 -8.06 -10.04 2.95
N ILE A 65 -7.66 -11.03 2.16
CA ILE A 65 -6.44 -10.96 1.33
C ILE A 65 -6.61 -9.90 0.24
N LEU A 66 -7.71 -9.91 -0.51
CA LEU A 66 -7.97 -8.94 -1.58
C LEU A 66 -8.03 -7.50 -1.04
N SER A 67 -8.65 -7.29 0.13
CA SER A 67 -8.69 -6.01 0.82
C SER A 67 -7.27 -5.55 1.21
N THR A 68 -6.46 -6.44 1.79
CA THR A 68 -5.07 -6.14 2.17
C THR A 68 -4.20 -5.86 0.93
N LEU A 69 -4.35 -6.64 -0.13
CA LEU A 69 -3.64 -6.45 -1.39
C LEU A 69 -4.06 -5.16 -2.08
N SER A 70 -5.36 -4.83 -2.11
CA SER A 70 -5.88 -3.59 -2.68
C SER A 70 -5.25 -2.38 -1.99
N ASN A 71 -5.24 -2.38 -0.65
CA ASN A 71 -4.57 -1.34 0.14
C ASN A 71 -3.06 -1.28 -0.17
N THR A 72 -2.39 -2.42 -0.31
CA THR A 72 -0.93 -2.47 -0.59
C THR A 72 -0.58 -1.97 -1.99
N VAL A 73 -1.32 -2.41 -3.02
CA VAL A 73 -1.11 -2.01 -4.43
C VAL A 73 -1.24 -0.51 -4.59
N SER A 74 -2.15 0.12 -3.83
CA SER A 74 -2.27 1.56 -3.85
C SER A 74 -1.00 2.28 -3.38
N PHE A 75 -0.38 1.82 -2.30
CA PHE A 75 0.89 2.39 -1.81
C PHE A 75 2.11 2.05 -2.68
N VAL A 76 2.15 0.87 -3.32
CA VAL A 76 3.23 0.47 -4.24
C VAL A 76 3.39 1.49 -5.38
N ARG A 77 2.31 2.17 -5.77
CA ARG A 77 2.33 3.23 -6.78
C ARG A 77 3.28 4.38 -6.44
N VAL A 78 3.36 4.78 -5.17
CA VAL A 78 4.30 5.83 -4.73
C VAL A 78 5.75 5.36 -4.86
N GLY A 79 6.01 4.07 -4.62
CA GLY A 79 7.32 3.45 -4.84
C GLY A 79 7.71 3.39 -6.32
N ALA A 80 6.76 3.09 -7.20
CA ALA A 80 6.99 3.09 -8.65
C ALA A 80 7.41 4.48 -9.18
N PHE A 81 6.87 5.57 -8.62
CA PHE A 81 7.30 6.92 -9.00
C PHE A 81 8.72 7.24 -8.52
N ALA A 82 9.12 6.82 -7.31
CA ALA A 82 10.49 7.00 -6.84
C ALA A 82 11.52 6.23 -7.71
N LEU A 83 11.15 5.05 -8.21
CA LEU A 83 11.98 4.28 -9.14
C LEU A 83 12.09 4.97 -10.50
N ASN A 84 11.02 5.58 -11.00
CA ASN A 84 11.05 6.34 -12.24
C ASN A 84 11.96 7.58 -12.11
N HIS A 85 11.95 8.24 -10.94
CA HIS A 85 12.83 9.37 -10.65
C HIS A 85 14.29 8.98 -10.74
N ALA A 86 14.67 7.91 -10.03
CA ALA A 86 16.03 7.39 -10.04
C ALA A 86 16.45 6.89 -11.44
N GLY A 87 15.53 6.23 -12.16
CA GLY A 87 15.79 5.71 -13.50
C GLY A 87 16.02 6.82 -14.54
N LEU A 88 15.20 7.88 -14.51
CA LEU A 88 15.33 9.00 -15.42
C LEU A 88 16.61 9.80 -15.12
N PHE A 89 16.93 10.02 -13.84
CA PHE A 89 18.19 10.65 -13.44
C PHE A 89 19.42 9.85 -13.91
N LEU A 90 19.39 8.52 -13.78
CA LEU A 90 20.44 7.64 -14.28
C LEU A 90 20.61 7.76 -15.80
N ALA A 91 19.51 7.83 -16.55
CA ALA A 91 19.56 7.99 -18.00
C ALA A 91 20.24 9.32 -18.41
N PHE A 92 19.89 10.44 -17.76
CA PHE A 92 20.54 11.72 -18.01
C PHE A 92 22.01 11.73 -17.60
N MET A 93 22.38 11.03 -16.52
CA MET A 93 23.77 10.87 -16.11
C MET A 93 24.59 10.13 -17.17
N VAL A 94 24.09 9.00 -17.69
CA VAL A 94 24.77 8.24 -18.75
C VAL A 94 24.90 9.07 -20.03
N ILE A 95 23.85 9.78 -20.44
CA ILE A 95 23.92 10.66 -21.62
C ILE A 95 24.96 11.77 -21.42
N SER A 96 25.03 12.33 -20.21
CA SER A 96 26.01 13.38 -19.84
C SER A 96 27.45 12.85 -19.88
N GLU A 97 27.69 11.59 -19.49
CA GLU A 97 29.01 10.96 -19.56
C GLU A 97 29.47 10.65 -20.99
N LEU A 98 28.55 10.43 -21.92
CA LEU A 98 28.84 10.21 -23.35
C LEU A 98 29.19 11.50 -24.11
N MET A 99 29.11 12.67 -23.48
CA MET A 99 29.45 13.95 -24.11
C MET A 99 30.89 14.37 -23.81
N ASP A 100 31.67 14.61 -24.86
CA ASP A 100 33.08 15.06 -24.74
C ASP A 100 33.23 16.51 -24.25
N ASN A 101 32.19 17.33 -24.38
CA ASN A 101 32.23 18.77 -24.05
C ASN A 101 31.71 19.06 -22.64
N ILE A 102 32.56 19.67 -21.79
CA ILE A 102 32.25 19.99 -20.39
C ILE A 102 31.04 20.93 -20.24
N ILE A 103 30.87 21.87 -21.18
CA ILE A 103 29.78 22.86 -21.17
C ILE A 103 28.45 22.18 -21.49
N LEU A 104 28.45 21.27 -22.48
CA LEU A 104 27.27 20.48 -22.86
C LEU A 104 26.90 19.50 -21.75
N LYS A 105 27.89 18.90 -21.07
CA LYS A 105 27.70 18.03 -19.92
C LYS A 105 26.89 18.70 -18.81
N ILE A 106 27.30 19.90 -18.41
CA ILE A 106 26.65 20.71 -17.36
C ILE A 106 25.25 21.17 -17.80
N LEU A 107 25.10 21.56 -19.08
CA LEU A 107 23.81 21.95 -19.64
C LEU A 107 22.81 20.80 -19.56
N VAL A 108 23.18 19.61 -20.02
CA VAL A 108 22.32 18.41 -20.01
C VAL A 108 21.96 17.99 -18.59
N LEU A 109 22.91 18.03 -17.66
CA LEU A 109 22.65 17.66 -16.26
C LEU A 109 21.68 18.64 -15.58
N THR A 110 21.86 19.94 -15.83
CA THR A 110 21.01 21.00 -15.26
C THR A 110 19.61 20.95 -15.84
N LEU A 111 19.50 20.80 -17.16
CA LEU A 111 18.22 20.74 -17.87
C LEU A 111 17.46 19.44 -17.51
N GLY A 112 18.17 18.31 -17.43
CA GLY A 112 17.63 17.04 -16.97
C GLY A 112 17.06 17.12 -15.55
N ASN A 113 17.80 17.68 -14.60
CA ASN A 113 17.32 17.83 -13.22
C ASN A 113 16.06 18.70 -13.12
N VAL A 114 16.03 19.86 -13.79
CA VAL A 114 14.85 20.74 -13.78
C VAL A 114 13.64 20.04 -14.42
N LEU A 115 13.86 19.36 -15.54
CA LEU A 115 12.80 18.64 -16.26
C LEU A 115 12.21 17.51 -15.41
N ILE A 116 13.07 16.67 -14.81
CA ILE A 116 12.65 15.58 -13.91
C ILE A 116 11.82 16.16 -12.75
N LEU A 117 12.35 17.18 -12.07
CA LEU A 117 11.73 17.76 -10.88
C LEU A 117 10.34 18.35 -11.17
N VAL A 118 10.17 19.00 -12.32
CA VAL A 118 8.88 19.58 -12.73
C VAL A 118 7.90 18.50 -13.17
N LEU A 119 8.29 17.59 -14.07
CA LEU A 119 7.40 16.58 -14.61
C LEU A 119 6.97 15.57 -13.56
N GLU A 120 7.93 14.99 -12.82
CA GLU A 120 7.59 14.02 -11.79
C GLU A 120 6.97 14.67 -10.57
N GLY A 121 7.41 15.87 -10.19
CA GLY A 121 6.79 16.62 -9.11
C GLY A 121 5.29 16.81 -9.37
N LEU A 122 4.92 17.21 -10.59
CA LEU A 122 3.52 17.37 -10.98
C LEU A 122 2.74 16.04 -10.97
N ILE A 123 3.30 14.98 -11.56
CA ILE A 123 2.63 13.67 -11.67
C ILE A 123 2.46 13.02 -10.29
N VAL A 124 3.51 13.00 -9.48
CA VAL A 124 3.51 12.45 -8.12
C VAL A 124 2.55 13.23 -7.24
N PHE A 125 2.50 14.55 -7.36
CA PHE A 125 1.56 15.38 -6.61
C PHE A 125 0.10 14.97 -6.90
N ILE A 126 -0.29 14.86 -8.17
CA ILE A 126 -1.66 14.48 -8.56
C ILE A 126 -2.00 13.05 -8.06
N GLN A 127 -1.06 12.12 -8.18
CA GLN A 127 -1.28 10.72 -7.79
C GLN A 127 -1.28 10.53 -6.27
N GLY A 128 -0.47 11.30 -5.55
CA GLY A 128 -0.47 11.37 -4.09
C GLY A 128 -1.80 11.93 -3.55
N LEU A 129 -2.31 13.00 -4.15
CA LEU A 129 -3.63 13.55 -3.80
C LEU A 129 -4.74 12.50 -3.98
N ARG A 130 -4.68 11.71 -5.06
CA ARG A 130 -5.65 10.64 -5.30
C ARG A 130 -5.65 9.61 -4.17
N LEU A 131 -4.48 9.13 -3.76
CA LEU A 131 -4.32 8.20 -2.64
C LEU A 131 -4.86 8.81 -1.33
N GLN A 132 -4.49 10.06 -1.04
CA GLN A 132 -4.87 10.72 0.20
C GLN A 132 -6.39 10.95 0.31
N PHE A 133 -7.03 11.40 -0.77
CA PHE A 133 -8.48 11.64 -0.78
C PHE A 133 -9.31 10.35 -0.80
N TYR A 134 -8.92 9.35 -1.60
CA TYR A 134 -9.75 8.15 -1.76
C TYR A 134 -9.53 7.08 -0.69
N GLU A 135 -8.33 6.98 -0.10
CA GLU A 135 -7.99 5.87 0.78
C GLU A 135 -7.78 6.29 2.24
N MET A 136 -7.25 7.49 2.47
CA MET A 136 -7.07 8.04 3.83
C MET A 136 -8.30 8.85 4.26
N PHE A 137 -8.72 9.85 3.49
CA PHE A 137 -9.86 10.68 3.87
C PHE A 137 -11.19 9.90 3.85
N SER A 138 -11.45 9.06 2.85
CA SER A 138 -12.67 8.23 2.81
C SER A 138 -12.85 7.30 4.03
N LYS A 139 -11.75 6.81 4.62
CA LYS A 139 -11.81 5.89 5.77
C LYS A 139 -12.00 6.58 7.12
N TYR A 140 -11.60 7.85 7.25
CA TYR A 140 -11.55 8.55 8.55
C TYR A 140 -12.31 9.88 8.58
N PHE A 141 -12.73 10.41 7.43
CA PHE A 141 -13.44 11.69 7.33
C PHE A 141 -14.90 11.45 6.98
N ILE A 142 -15.74 11.49 8.01
CA ILE A 142 -17.19 11.54 7.88
C ILE A 142 -17.50 12.99 7.51
N GLY A 143 -18.06 13.23 6.33
CA GLY A 143 -18.31 14.58 5.77
C GLY A 143 -19.35 15.42 6.55
N GLU A 144 -19.57 15.12 7.82
CA GLU A 144 -20.46 15.83 8.72
C GLU A 144 -19.64 16.81 9.57
N GLY A 145 -19.77 18.09 9.25
CA GLY A 145 -19.22 19.19 10.02
C GLY A 145 -19.93 20.49 9.66
N VAL A 146 -20.27 21.30 10.65
CA VAL A 146 -20.81 22.64 10.42
C VAL A 146 -19.64 23.60 10.25
N GLU A 147 -19.56 24.26 9.08
CA GLU A 147 -18.53 25.26 8.82
C GLU A 147 -18.65 26.41 9.82
N PHE A 148 -17.61 26.63 10.63
CA PHE A 148 -17.59 27.70 11.63
C PHE A 148 -17.46 29.06 10.94
N LYS A 149 -18.55 29.82 10.87
CA LYS A 149 -18.53 31.24 10.47
C LYS A 149 -18.31 32.11 11.70
N SER A 150 -17.11 32.68 11.84
CA SER A 150 -16.85 33.68 12.88
C SER A 150 -17.66 34.95 12.61
N ILE A 151 -18.27 35.50 13.65
CA ILE A 151 -18.95 36.81 13.58
C ILE A 151 -17.86 37.88 13.39
N LYS A 152 -17.82 38.50 12.21
CA LYS A 152 -16.97 39.68 11.97
C LYS A 152 -17.69 40.89 12.57
N LEU A 153 -17.13 41.44 13.65
CA LEU A 153 -17.52 42.75 14.19
C LEU A 153 -16.90 43.81 13.28
N ASN A 154 -17.76 44.54 12.57
CA ASN A 154 -17.42 45.78 11.88
C ASN A 154 -17.78 46.95 12.79
#